data_AF-A0A0Z8NIC6-F1
#
_entry.id   AF-A0A0Z8NIC6-F1
#
_cell.length_a   1.000
_cell.length_b   1.000
_cell.length_c   1.000
_cell.angle_alpha   90.00
_cell.angle_beta   90.00
_cell.angle_gamma   90.00
#
_symmetry.space_group_name_H-M   'P 1'
#
loop_
_entity.id
_entity.type
_entity.pdbx_description
1 polymer ?
#
loop_
_entity_poly.entity_id
_entity_poly.type
_entity_poly.pdbx_seq_one_letter_code
_entity_poly.pdbx_strand_id
1 'polypeptide(L)'
;MTTADKIKYILQKTGWTRDQFAIEMGVTTLSVYKWLDGRPPRQRMLDKIDELYEQVKPYEPRVLAPRGKIRLAYPYYSHQRMPWERR
;
A
#
# COMPACT_ATOMS: atom_id res chain seq x y z
N MET A 1 -11.95 5.74 -4.29
CA MET A 1 -12.09 4.67 -3.29
C MET A 1 -13.11 5.13 -2.27
N THR A 2 -14.15 4.33 -2.00
CA THR A 2 -15.21 4.73 -1.05
C THR A 2 -14.77 4.49 0.39
N THR A 3 -15.48 5.08 1.35
CA THR A 3 -15.28 4.83 2.78
C THR A 3 -15.51 3.37 3.14
N ALA A 4 -16.51 2.73 2.52
CA ALA A 4 -16.77 1.30 2.67
C ALA A 4 -15.58 0.46 2.19
N ASP A 5 -14.94 0.84 1.07
CA ASP A 5 -13.76 0.13 0.56
C ASP A 5 -12.55 0.27 1.50
N LYS A 6 -12.33 1.47 2.07
CA LYS A 6 -11.29 1.71 3.08
C LYS A 6 -11.49 0.81 4.31
N ILE A 7 -12.71 0.74 4.82
CA ILE A 7 -13.06 -0.11 5.97
C ILE A 7 -12.86 -1.58 5.63
N LYS A 8 -13.34 -2.06 4.47
CA LYS A 8 -13.13 -3.45 4.04
C LYS A 8 -11.64 -3.80 3.92
N TYR A 9 -10.82 -2.88 3.40
CA TYR A 9 -9.38 -3.08 3.29
C TYR A 9 -8.72 -3.20 4.66
N ILE A 10 -9.07 -2.31 5.60
CA ILE A 10 -8.57 -2.36 6.97
C ILE A 10 -8.92 -3.72 7.60
N LEU A 11 -10.19 -4.12 7.55
CA LEU A 11 -10.64 -5.41 8.09
C LEU A 11 -9.90 -6.61 7.48
N GLN A 12 -9.65 -6.59 6.17
CA GLN A 12 -8.94 -7.68 5.49
C GLN A 12 -7.47 -7.76 5.91
N LYS A 13 -6.80 -6.62 6.12
CA LYS A 13 -5.37 -6.56 6.43
C LYS A 13 -5.07 -6.82 7.90
N THR A 14 -5.89 -6.29 8.80
CA THR A 14 -5.72 -6.49 10.24
C THR A 14 -6.33 -7.80 10.73
N GLY A 15 -7.21 -8.42 9.94
CA GLY A 15 -7.97 -9.59 10.36
C GLY A 15 -9.04 -9.28 11.42
N TRP A 16 -9.37 -7.99 11.60
CA TRP A 16 -10.34 -7.57 12.60
C TRP A 16 -11.76 -7.95 12.21
N THR A 17 -12.56 -8.25 13.24
CA THR A 17 -14.01 -8.33 13.10
C THR A 17 -14.63 -6.93 13.10
N ARG A 18 -15.84 -6.81 12.55
CA ARG A 18 -16.56 -5.52 12.48
C ARG A 18 -16.80 -4.92 13.86
N ASP A 19 -17.00 -5.78 14.87
CA ASP A 19 -17.22 -5.35 16.25
C ASP A 19 -15.93 -4.83 16.90
N GLN A 20 -14.79 -5.49 16.63
CA GLN A 20 -13.48 -4.99 17.06
C GLN A 20 -13.15 -3.64 16.41
N PHE A 21 -13.44 -3.48 15.12
CA PHE A 21 -13.28 -2.20 14.44
C PHE A 21 -14.17 -1.10 15.05
N ALA A 22 -15.39 -1.45 15.44
CA ALA A 22 -16.30 -0.51 16.11
C ALA A 22 -15.77 -0.09 17.50
N ILE A 23 -15.20 -1.02 18.27
CA ILE A 23 -14.57 -0.76 19.57
C ILE A 23 -13.37 0.18 19.39
N GLU A 24 -12.47 -0.11 18.45
CA GLU A 24 -11.28 0.69 18.17
C GLU A 24 -11.65 2.12 17.77
N MET A 25 -12.69 2.26 16.95
CA MET A 25 -13.16 3.55 16.48
C MET A 25 -14.03 4.29 17.52
N GLY A 26 -14.43 3.63 18.61
CA GLY A 26 -15.32 4.18 19.65
C GLY A 26 -16.75 4.44 19.15
N VAL A 27 -17.26 3.58 18.27
CA VAL A 27 -18.55 3.74 17.59
C VAL A 27 -19.41 2.50 17.77
N THR A 28 -20.70 2.64 17.56
CA THR A 28 -21.61 1.48 17.55
C THR A 28 -21.42 0.65 16.29
N THR A 29 -21.58 -0.66 16.41
CA THR A 29 -21.53 -1.63 15.30
C THR A 29 -22.51 -1.27 14.19
N LEU A 30 -23.70 -0.78 14.56
CA LEU A 30 -24.70 -0.26 13.62
C LEU A 30 -24.18 0.89 12.73
N SER A 31 -23.32 1.74 13.28
CA SER A 31 -22.73 2.84 12.51
C SER A 31 -21.79 2.31 11.43
N VAL A 32 -21.01 1.28 11.76
CA VAL A 32 -20.14 0.59 10.79
C VAL A 32 -20.96 -0.07 9.68
N TYR A 33 -22.08 -0.73 10.02
CA TYR A 33 -22.99 -1.27 9.00
C TYR A 33 -23.51 -0.20 8.04
N LYS A 34 -23.98 0.94 8.58
CA LYS A 34 -24.44 2.07 7.75
C LYS A 34 -23.36 2.58 6.79
N TRP A 35 -22.10 2.59 7.23
CA TRP A 35 -20.97 3.01 6.38
C TRP A 35 -20.65 2.00 5.29
N LEU A 36 -20.78 0.71 5.59
CA LEU A 36 -20.64 -0.36 4.61
C LEU A 36 -21.77 -0.36 3.57
N ASP A 37 -22.98 0.04 3.98
CA ASP A 37 -24.13 0.25 3.09
C ASP A 37 -24.04 1.55 2.26
N GLY A 38 -22.96 2.31 2.41
CA GLY A 38 -22.68 3.51 1.60
C GLY A 38 -23.20 4.82 2.20
N ARG A 39 -23.71 4.84 3.43
CA ARG A 39 -24.00 6.11 4.11
C ARG A 39 -22.70 6.75 4.61
N PRO A 40 -22.39 8.00 4.23
CA PRO A 40 -21.14 8.62 4.64
C PRO A 40 -21.10 8.90 6.16
N PRO A 41 -19.98 8.59 6.83
CA PRO A 41 -19.70 9.03 8.20
C PRO A 41 -19.66 10.56 8.35
N ARG A 42 -19.72 11.04 9.61
CA ARG A 42 -19.39 12.44 9.93
C ARG A 42 -17.91 12.72 9.65
N GLN A 43 -17.58 13.97 9.29
CA GLN A 43 -16.23 14.38 8.89
C GLN A 43 -15.12 13.90 9.85
N ARG A 44 -15.28 14.12 11.16
CA ARG A 44 -14.31 13.69 12.20
C ARG A 44 -13.98 12.19 12.16
N MET A 45 -14.94 11.38 11.71
CA MET A 45 -14.78 9.94 11.63
C MET A 45 -14.14 9.52 10.30
N LEU A 46 -14.35 10.29 9.24
CA LEU A 46 -13.62 10.11 7.97
C LEU A 46 -12.13 10.31 8.20
N ASP A 47 -11.74 11.39 8.88
CA ASP A 47 -10.33 11.70 9.13
C ASP A 47 -9.65 10.55 9.89
N LYS A 48 -10.33 9.97 10.90
CA LYS A 48 -9.84 8.79 11.63
C LYS A 48 -9.75 7.52 10.77
N ILE A 49 -10.75 7.26 9.93
CA ILE A 49 -10.72 6.09 9.01
C ILE A 49 -9.56 6.24 8.03
N ASP A 50 -9.32 7.46 7.56
CA ASP A 50 -8.24 7.76 6.63
C ASP A 50 -6.86 7.61 7.29
N GLU A 51 -6.72 8.09 8.52
CA GLU A 51 -5.51 7.88 9.33
C GLU A 51 -5.23 6.38 9.56
N LEU A 52 -6.23 5.60 9.97
CA LEU A 52 -6.08 4.14 10.10
C LEU A 52 -5.75 3.47 8.77
N TYR A 53 -6.37 3.91 7.69
CA TYR A 53 -6.09 3.38 6.36
C TYR A 53 -4.64 3.65 5.95
N GLU A 54 -4.12 4.84 6.23
CA GLU A 54 -2.72 5.19 5.93
C GLU A 54 -1.72 4.38 6.78
N GLN A 55 -2.05 4.08 8.04
CA GLN A 55 -1.23 3.20 8.89
C GLN A 55 -1.20 1.76 8.38
N VAL A 56 -2.35 1.24 7.94
CA VAL A 56 -2.49 -0.16 7.48
C VAL A 56 -1.98 -0.33 6.06
N LYS A 57 -2.06 0.72 5.23
CA LYS A 57 -1.51 0.69 3.89
C LYS A 57 0.02 0.54 4.01
N PRO A 58 0.62 -0.55 3.52
CA PRO A 58 2.07 -0.65 3.51
C PRO A 58 2.62 0.57 2.76
N TYR A 59 3.65 1.19 3.32
CA TYR A 59 4.37 2.27 2.66
C TYR A 59 4.95 1.72 1.36
N GLU A 60 4.19 1.87 0.26
CA GLU A 60 4.75 1.75 -1.06
C GLU A 60 5.59 3.00 -1.25
N PRO A 61 6.94 2.93 -1.23
CA PRO A 61 7.72 4.06 -1.68
C PRO A 61 7.16 4.42 -3.06
N ARG A 62 6.75 5.68 -3.24
CA ARG A 62 6.43 6.22 -4.57
C ARG A 62 7.72 6.15 -5.38
N VAL A 63 8.04 4.98 -5.93
CA VAL A 63 9.15 4.82 -6.84
C VAL A 63 8.73 5.60 -8.08
N LEU A 64 9.32 6.77 -8.27
CA LEU A 64 9.31 7.53 -9.52
C LEU A 64 9.97 6.67 -10.60
N ALA A 65 9.25 5.66 -11.09
CA ALA A 65 9.74 4.50 -11.81
C ALA A 65 10.86 3.75 -11.05
N PRO A 66 11.01 2.42 -11.18
CA PRO A 66 12.31 1.84 -10.90
C PRO A 66 13.29 2.49 -11.89
N ARG A 67 14.08 3.49 -11.44
CA ARG A 67 15.30 3.90 -12.13
C ARG A 67 16.26 2.72 -12.04
N GLY A 68 15.99 1.70 -12.83
CA GLY A 68 16.95 0.65 -13.13
C GLY A 68 18.16 1.35 -13.73
N LYS A 69 19.26 1.42 -12.99
CA LYS A 69 20.54 1.75 -13.60
C LYS A 69 20.90 0.57 -14.49
N ILE A 70 20.70 0.72 -15.80
CA ILE A 70 21.27 -0.22 -16.77
C ILE A 70 22.79 0.01 -16.74
N ARG A 71 23.53 -0.82 -16.00
CA ARG A 71 24.98 -0.96 -16.13
C ARG A 71 25.26 -2.30 -16.79
N LEU A 72 25.38 -2.30 -18.12
CA LEU A 72 25.93 -3.43 -18.84
C LEU A 72 27.45 -3.43 -18.65
N ALA A 73 27.93 -4.07 -17.58
CA ALA A 73 29.34 -4.45 -17.49
C ALA A 73 29.50 -5.72 -18.33
N TYR A 74 29.91 -5.57 -19.58
CA TYR A 74 30.29 -6.72 -20.38
C TYR A 74 31.54 -7.36 -19.75
N PRO A 75 31.51 -8.64 -19.34
CA PRO A 75 32.74 -9.33 -18.96
C PRO A 75 33.63 -9.41 -20.21
N TYR A 76 34.88 -8.97 -20.04
CA TYR A 76 35.90 -8.98 -21.08
C TYR A 76 36.19 -10.45 -21.47
N TYR A 77 35.67 -10.88 -22.62
CA TYR A 77 35.88 -12.24 -23.10
C TYR A 77 37.25 -12.37 -23.76
N SER A 78 37.97 -13.46 -23.50
CA SER A 78 39.29 -13.77 -24.10
C SER A 78 39.30 -13.74 -25.64
N HIS A 79 38.15 -13.94 -26.28
CA HIS A 79 37.97 -13.89 -27.72
C HIS A 79 37.78 -12.46 -28.29
N GLN A 80 37.56 -11.46 -27.43
CA GLN A 80 37.47 -10.03 -27.81
C GLN A 80 38.83 -9.33 -27.76
N ARG A 81 39.92 -10.08 -27.58
CA ARG A 81 41.29 -9.53 -27.56
C ARG A 81 41.57 -8.72 -28.82
N MET A 82 42.11 -7.53 -28.60
CA MET A 82 42.44 -6.62 -29.67
C MET A 82 43.74 -7.09 -30.36
N PRO A 83 43.90 -6.90 -31.68
CA PRO A 83 45.02 -7.48 -32.44
C PRO A 83 46.41 -7.12 -31.92
N TRP A 84 46.56 -5.98 -31.25
CA TRP A 84 47.82 -5.49 -30.65
C TRP A 84 48.16 -6.09 -29.27
N GLU A 85 47.25 -6.88 -28.68
CA GLU A 85 47.50 -7.62 -27.43
C GLU A 85 48.16 -9.00 -27.69
N ARG A 86 48.33 -9.40 -28.96
CA ARG A 86 49.11 -10.58 -29.35
C ARG A 86 50.55 -10.15 -29.62
N ARG A 87 51.42 -10.28 -28.62
CA ARG A 87 52.86 -10.09 -28.73
C ARG A 87 53.58 -11.42 -28.80
#